data_AF-X1ATG6-F1
#
_entry.id   AF-X1ATG6-F1
#
_cell.length_a   1.000
_cell.length_b   1.000
_cell.length_c   1.000
_cell.angle_alpha   90.00
_cell.angle_beta   90.00
_cell.angle_gamma   90.00
#
_symmetry.space_group_name_H-M   'P 1'
#
loop_
_entity.id
_entity.type
_entity.pdbx_description
1 polymer ?
#
loop_
_entity_poly.entity_id
_entity_poly.type
_entity_poly.pdbx_seq_one_letter_code
_entity_poly.pdbx_strand_id
1 'polypeptide(L)' 'MDDVTKIKQYLKSLPNFTDRCAEVVGKSIDWTLDNRHTGRTKVDELSKTEKTIIGTKCEQYFKDEFLLQDGKIFD' A
#
# COMPACT_ATOMS: atom_id res chain seq x y z
N MET A 1 -7.11 -15.65 -22.79
CA MET A 1 -7.23 -14.39 -22.03
C MET A 1 -5.96 -14.22 -21.22
N ASP A 2 -5.23 -13.13 -21.45
CA ASP A 2 -3.98 -12.78 -20.75
C ASP A 2 -4.20 -12.64 -19.23
N ASP A 3 -3.24 -13.06 -18.43
CA ASP A 3 -3.25 -12.97 -16.97
C ASP A 3 -3.38 -11.53 -16.46
N VAL A 4 -2.78 -10.55 -17.16
CA VAL A 4 -2.97 -9.12 -16.82
C VAL A 4 -4.43 -8.72 -16.96
N THR A 5 -5.14 -9.27 -17.95
CA THR A 5 -6.56 -8.98 -18.16
C THR A 5 -7.42 -9.60 -17.06
N LYS A 6 -7.09 -10.83 -16.61
CA LYS A 6 -7.75 -11.49 -15.48
C LYS A 6 -7.59 -10.68 -14.19
N ILE A 7 -6.37 -10.23 -13.90
CA ILE A 7 -6.09 -9.42 -12.71
C ILE A 7 -6.87 -8.10 -12.75
N LYS A 8 -6.87 -7.41 -13.90
CA LYS A 8 -7.65 -6.16 -14.05
C LYS A 8 -9.14 -6.38 -13.82
N GLN A 9 -9.71 -7.47 -14.31
CA GLN A 9 -11.12 -7.80 -14.06
C GLN A 9 -11.39 -8.11 -12.59
N TYR A 10 -10.51 -8.91 -11.95
CA TYR A 10 -10.59 -9.18 -10.52
C TYR A 10 -10.55 -7.89 -9.70
N LEU A 11 -9.55 -7.03 -9.92
CA LEU A 11 -9.42 -5.77 -9.17
C LEU A 11 -10.62 -4.84 -9.38
N LYS A 12 -11.17 -4.77 -10.60
CA LYS A 12 -12.39 -4.00 -10.88
C LYS A 12 -13.65 -4.57 -10.24
N SER A 13 -13.66 -5.86 -9.92
CA SER A 13 -14.80 -6.51 -9.25
C SER A 13 -14.82 -6.23 -7.74
N LEU A 14 -13.72 -5.73 -7.18
CA LEU A 14 -13.63 -5.40 -5.76
C LEU A 14 -14.45 -4.12 -5.47
N PRO A 15 -15.31 -4.15 -4.44
CA PRO A 15 -16.10 -2.99 -4.06
C PRO A 15 -15.18 -1.87 -3.56
N ASN A 16 -15.48 -0.64 -3.97
CA ASN A 16 -14.78 0.59 -3.58
C ASN A 16 -13.24 0.49 -3.74
N PHE A 17 -12.78 -0.23 -4.77
CA PHE A 17 -11.36 -0.54 -4.95
C PHE A 17 -10.47 0.70 -4.88
N THR A 18 -10.83 1.78 -5.58
CA THR A 18 -10.05 3.02 -5.61
C THR A 18 -9.94 3.68 -4.22
N ASP A 19 -11.03 3.74 -3.47
CA ASP A 19 -11.04 4.34 -2.13
C ASP A 19 -10.20 3.52 -1.16
N ARG A 20 -10.31 2.19 -1.23
CA ARG A 20 -9.51 1.27 -0.42
C ARG A 20 -8.02 1.38 -0.74
N CYS A 21 -7.65 1.51 -2.01
CA CYS A 21 -6.27 1.79 -2.42
C CYS A 21 -5.76 3.12 -1.82
N ALA A 22 -6.57 4.18 -1.88
CA ALA A 22 -6.20 5.48 -1.31
C ALA A 22 -6.00 5.40 0.21
N GLU A 23 -6.86 4.66 0.90
CA GLU A 23 -6.77 4.43 2.34
C GLU A 23 -5.50 3.65 2.71
N VAL A 24 -5.17 2.59 1.96
CA VAL A 24 -3.92 1.81 2.15
C VAL A 24 -2.70 2.71 2.01
N VAL A 25 -2.62 3.50 0.92
CA VAL A 25 -1.50 4.43 0.70
C VAL A 25 -1.41 5.46 1.83
N GLY A 26 -2.54 6.02 2.26
CA GLY A 26 -2.61 6.96 3.37
C GLY A 26 -2.07 6.33 4.68
N LYS A 27 -2.55 5.14 5.03
CA LYS A 27 -2.08 4.39 6.22
C LYS A 27 -0.58 4.13 6.18
N SER A 28 -0.03 3.77 5.02
CA SER A 28 1.42 3.51 4.89
C SER A 28 2.26 4.77 5.09
N ILE A 29 1.76 5.92 4.62
CA ILE A 29 2.40 7.23 4.85
C ILE A 29 2.30 7.60 6.32
N ASP A 30 1.10 7.55 6.91
CA ASP A 30 0.87 7.91 8.31
C ASP A 30 1.68 7.06 9.28
N TRP A 31 1.78 5.75 8.99
CA TRP A 31 2.63 4.83 9.76
C TRP A 31 4.09 5.25 9.70
N THR A 32 4.58 5.65 8.53
CA THR A 32 5.99 6.04 8.35
C THR A 32 6.28 7.41 8.94
N LEU A 33 5.33 8.36 8.84
CA LEU A 33 5.43 9.65 9.51
C LEU A 33 5.53 9.45 11.01
N ASP A 34 4.73 8.54 11.56
CA ASP A 34 4.62 8.29 13.00
C ASP A 34 4.47 9.62 13.76
N ASN A 35 3.46 10.39 13.35
CA ASN A 35 3.22 11.75 13.84
C ASN A 35 3.14 11.79 15.37
N ARG A 36 2.53 10.76 15.98
CA ARG A 36 2.38 10.67 17.44
C ARG A 36 3.72 10.72 18.19
N HIS A 37 4.79 10.16 17.64
CA HIS A 37 6.09 10.09 18.31
C HIS A 37 7.08 11.14 17.78
N THR A 38 6.88 11.62 16.55
CA THR A 38 7.86 12.46 15.85
C THR A 38 7.38 13.89 15.59
N GLY A 39 6.07 14.13 15.69
CA GLY A 39 5.42 15.40 15.33
C GLY A 39 5.41 15.71 13.83
N ARG A 40 5.89 14.80 12.97
CA ARG A 40 5.99 15.00 11.52
C ARG A 40 4.62 14.93 10.87
N THR A 41 4.41 15.78 9.87
CA THR A 41 3.14 15.88 9.13
C THR A 41 3.33 15.83 7.62
N LYS A 42 4.58 15.87 7.13
CA LYS A 42 4.91 15.92 5.70
C LYS A 42 5.93 14.85 5.37
N VAL A 43 5.73 14.18 4.24
CA VAL A 43 6.66 13.18 3.70
C VAL A 43 8.06 13.75 3.48
N ASP A 44 8.19 15.05 3.22
CA ASP A 44 9.49 15.72 3.04
C ASP A 44 10.37 15.72 4.29
N GLU A 45 9.77 15.56 5.46
CA GLU A 45 10.47 15.47 6.76
C GLU A 45 11.09 14.08 7.00
N LEU A 46 10.77 13.10 6.14
CA LEU A 46 11.33 11.75 6.19
C LEU A 46 12.72 11.72 5.54
N SER A 47 13.63 10.96 6.16
CA SER A 47 14.89 10.59 5.54
C SER A 47 14.70 9.78 4.26
N LYS A 48 15.74 9.70 3.43
CA LYS A 48 15.72 8.89 2.20
C LYS A 48 15.33 7.43 2.47
N THR A 49 15.83 6.85 3.57
CA THR A 49 15.55 5.48 3.96
C THR A 49 14.11 5.29 4.42
N GLU A 50 13.54 6.24 5.16
CA GLU A 50 12.13 6.19 5.57
C GLU A 50 11.18 6.29 4.37
N LYS A 51 11.49 7.14 3.39
CA LYS A 51 10.72 7.21 2.13
C LYS A 51 10.71 5.87 1.39
N THR A 52 11.82 5.12 1.42
CA THR A 52 11.85 3.77 0.85
C THR A 52 10.93 2.80 1.60
N ILE A 53 10.83 2.91 2.93
CA ILE A 53 9.99 2.04 3.77
C ILE A 53 8.50 2.20 3.47
N ILE A 54 8.06 3.39 3.00
CA ILE A 54 6.67 3.61 2.57
C ILE A 54 6.23 2.54 1.57
N GLY A 55 7.10 2.19 0.61
CA GLY A 55 6.80 1.16 -0.40
C GLY A 55 6.54 -0.21 0.23
N THR A 56 7.42 -0.65 1.14
CA THR A 56 7.25 -1.91 1.87
C THR A 56 5.99 -1.92 2.73
N LYS A 57 5.66 -0.80 3.38
CA LYS A 57 4.43 -0.69 4.17
C LYS A 57 3.18 -0.70 3.30
N CYS A 58 3.27 -0.11 2.12
CA CYS A 58 2.21 -0.11 1.13
C CYS A 58 1.89 -1.53 0.67
N GLU A 59 2.92 -2.30 0.30
CA GLU A 59 2.78 -3.70 -0.09
C GLU A 59 2.14 -4.57 1.01
N GLN A 60 2.64 -4.47 2.25
CA GLN A 60 2.09 -5.18 3.40
C GLN A 60 0.59 -4.87 3.60
N TYR A 61 0.23 -3.58 3.60
CA TYR A 61 -1.17 -3.18 3.78
C TYR A 61 -2.05 -3.53 2.59
N PHE A 62 -1.51 -3.57 1.36
CA PHE A 62 -2.25 -4.07 0.19
C PHE A 62 -2.56 -5.56 0.32
N LYS A 63 -1.60 -6.37 0.79
CA LYS A 63 -1.82 -7.80 1.04
C LYS A 63 -2.91 -8.01 2.09
N ASP A 64 -2.83 -7.28 3.20
CA ASP A 64 -3.81 -7.37 4.29
C ASP A 64 -5.21 -6.91 3.84
N GLU A 65 -5.31 -5.75 3.16
CA GLU A 65 -6.57 -5.16 2.72
C GLU A 65 -7.31 -6.05 1.70
N PHE A 66 -6.57 -6.66 0.77
CA PHE A 66 -7.15 -7.47 -0.30
C PHE A 66 -7.02 -8.97 -0.09
N LEU A 67 -6.54 -9.40 1.08
CA LEU A 67 -6.32 -10.80 1.46
C LEU A 67 -5.50 -11.55 0.39
N LEU A 68 -4.48 -10.89 -0.16
CA LEU A 68 -3.61 -11.47 -1.16
C LEU A 68 -2.68 -12.49 -0.49
N GLN A 69 -2.55 -13.65 -1.12
CA GLN A 69 -1.62 -14.67 -0.68
C GLN A 69 -0.24 -14.41 -1.26
N ASP A 70 0.80 -14.81 -0.53
CA ASP A 70 2.17 -14.75 -1.04
C ASP A 70 2.30 -15.59 -2.31
N GLY A 71 2.86 -14.99 -3.36
CA GLY A 71 3.28 -15.75 -4.52
C GLY A 71 4.54 -16.55 -4.21
N LYS A 72 4.83 -17.54 -5.07
CA LYS A 72 6.05 -18.35 -4.94
C LYS A 72 7.35 -17.56 -5.18
N ILE A 73 7.23 -16.43 -5.89
CA ILE A 73 8.37 -15.62 -6.37
C ILE A 73 8.10 -14.12 -6.20
N PHE A 74 6.86 -13.69 -6.45
CA PHE A 74 6.44 -12.29 -6.38
C PHE A 74 5.37 -12.09 -5.32
N ASP A 75 5.30 -10.86 -4.83
CA ASP A 75 4.24 -10.34 -3.96
C ASP A 75 2.94 -10.03 -4.74
#